data_AF-A0A3A8LVB1-F1
#
_entry.id   AF-A0A3A8LVB1-F1
#
_cell.length_a   1.000
_cell.length_b   1.000
_cell.length_c   1.000
_cell.angle_alpha   90.00
_cell.angle_beta   90.00
_cell.angle_gamma   90.00
#
_symmetry.space_group_name_H-M   'P 1'
#
loop_
_entity.id
_entity.type
_entity.pdbx_description
1 polymer ?
#
loop_
_entity_poly.entity_id
_entity_poly.type
_entity_poly.pdbx_seq_one_letter_code
_entity_poly.pdbx_strand_id
1 'polypeptide(L)'
;MNRKLGTAVFMMMACTFGPMTAAAEEDDESASEATIDVTGTGETSTHECKPDSTVEITGASNNVTLTGECKSVTVNGSSNVVKVEATRVIDVTGASNTVTWKRGHGKSKPKVSRTGMGNKITQEK
;
A
#
# COMPACT_ATOMS: atom_id res chain seq x y z
N MET A 1 -0.75 26.47 45.90
CA MET A 1 -0.35 26.56 44.48
C MET A 1 -1.23 25.59 43.69
N ASN A 2 -2.48 25.95 43.33
CA ASN A 2 -2.92 26.73 42.16
C ASN A 2 -2.64 25.94 40.86
N ARG A 3 -3.60 25.50 40.02
CA ARG A 3 -4.85 26.11 39.50
C ARG A 3 -5.78 24.98 38.97
N LYS A 4 -7.05 24.84 39.40
CA LYS A 4 -8.33 25.54 39.04
C LYS A 4 -9.07 24.99 37.79
N LEU A 5 -10.30 24.52 38.04
CA LEU A 5 -11.58 24.57 37.28
C LEU A 5 -11.61 24.04 35.83
N GLY A 6 -12.67 23.39 35.34
CA GLY A 6 -14.03 23.27 35.86
C GLY A 6 -14.93 22.44 34.93
N THR A 7 -16.11 22.18 35.48
CA THR A 7 -17.32 21.54 34.96
C THR A 7 -17.64 21.85 33.49
N ALA A 8 -17.92 20.83 32.67
CA ALA A 8 -18.63 20.99 31.40
C ALA A 8 -20.05 20.45 31.55
N VAL A 9 -20.97 21.40 31.51
CA VAL A 9 -22.42 21.29 31.59
C VAL A 9 -22.99 20.71 30.29
N PHE A 10 -24.05 19.92 30.44
CA PHE A 10 -25.19 19.74 29.53
C PHE A 10 -25.21 20.61 28.27
N MET A 11 -25.33 19.98 27.08
CA MET A 11 -26.23 20.51 26.05
C MET A 11 -26.65 19.41 25.07
N MET A 12 -27.88 18.93 25.22
CA MET A 12 -28.65 18.38 24.09
C MET A 12 -28.83 19.51 23.07
N MET A 13 -28.41 19.28 21.84
CA MET A 13 -28.84 20.10 20.72
C MET A 13 -29.05 19.19 19.51
N ALA A 14 -30.31 19.00 19.17
CA ALA A 14 -30.75 18.31 17.97
C ALA A 14 -30.33 19.11 16.74
N CYS A 15 -29.48 18.51 15.92
CA CYS A 15 -29.13 19.00 14.58
C CYS A 15 -29.37 17.86 13.61
N THR A 16 -30.58 17.81 13.05
CA THR A 16 -30.94 16.99 11.89
C THR A 16 -30.18 17.50 10.66
N PHE A 17 -29.05 16.88 10.34
CA PHE A 17 -28.28 17.13 9.13
C PHE A 17 -28.01 15.79 8.44
N GLY A 18 -28.73 15.56 7.33
CA GLY A 18 -28.39 14.75 6.15
C GLY A 18 -27.88 13.31 6.32
N PRO A 19 -28.21 12.38 5.40
CA PRO A 19 -27.43 11.17 5.27
C PRO A 19 -26.05 11.56 4.71
N MET A 20 -25.10 11.85 5.60
CA MET A 20 -23.70 11.88 5.23
C MET A 20 -23.29 10.43 5.00
N THR A 21 -23.46 9.98 3.76
CA THR A 21 -22.80 8.77 3.26
C THR A 21 -21.33 9.10 3.09
N ALA A 22 -20.65 9.26 4.23
CA ALA A 22 -19.20 9.17 4.26
C ALA A 22 -18.88 7.71 3.95
N ALA A 23 -18.24 7.48 2.81
CA ALA A 23 -17.50 6.25 2.60
C ALA A 23 -16.50 6.15 3.76
N ALA A 24 -16.80 5.25 4.68
CA ALA A 24 -15.78 4.67 5.53
C ALA A 24 -14.83 3.95 4.58
N GLU A 25 -13.61 4.44 4.47
CA GLU A 25 -12.48 3.58 4.13
C GLU A 25 -11.59 3.62 5.37
N GLU A 26 -11.48 2.44 5.93
CA GLU A 26 -11.04 2.15 7.28
C GLU A 26 -9.53 2.39 7.34
N ASP A 27 -9.11 3.41 8.11
CA ASP A 27 -7.72 3.57 8.54
C ASP A 27 -7.36 2.37 9.44
N ASP A 28 -6.88 1.28 8.82
CA ASP A 28 -6.20 0.20 9.54
C ASP A 28 -4.79 0.65 9.93
N GLU A 29 -4.73 1.42 11.01
CA GLU A 29 -3.51 1.67 11.76
C GLU A 29 -3.32 0.56 12.81
N SER A 30 -2.94 -0.63 12.35
CA SER A 30 -2.35 -1.66 13.21
C SER A 30 -0.83 -1.67 13.02
N ALA A 31 -0.13 -1.00 13.94
CA ALA A 31 1.32 -1.00 14.03
C ALA A 31 1.83 -2.35 14.60
N SER A 32 2.03 -3.33 13.73
CA SER A 32 2.91 -4.47 13.95
C SER A 32 3.20 -5.17 12.61
N GLU A 33 4.34 -4.86 11.98
CA GLU A 33 4.85 -5.52 10.77
C GLU A 33 3.78 -5.83 9.70
N ALA A 34 3.31 -4.80 9.00
CA ALA A 34 2.26 -4.94 8.00
C ALA A 34 2.76 -5.74 6.77
N THR A 35 2.52 -7.05 6.79
CA THR A 35 2.73 -7.92 5.64
C THR A 35 1.46 -7.93 4.80
N ILE A 36 1.58 -7.53 3.53
CA ILE A 36 0.47 -7.43 2.60
C ILE A 36 0.61 -8.56 1.60
N ASP A 37 -0.27 -9.56 1.70
CA ASP A 37 -0.33 -10.68 0.79
C ASP A 37 -1.50 -10.50 -0.19
N VAL A 38 -1.20 -10.47 -1.48
CA VAL A 38 -2.20 -10.38 -2.55
C VAL A 38 -2.18 -11.68 -3.32
N THR A 39 -3.21 -12.51 -3.13
CA THR A 39 -3.36 -13.79 -3.83
C THR A 39 -4.61 -13.80 -4.68
N GLY A 40 -4.49 -14.06 -5.98
CA GLY A 40 -5.66 -14.08 -6.85
C GLY A 40 -5.34 -14.16 -8.33
N THR A 41 -6.37 -14.06 -9.17
CA THR A 41 -6.21 -13.95 -10.62
C THR A 41 -7.15 -12.92 -11.21
N GLY A 42 -6.59 -11.93 -11.92
CA GLY A 42 -7.39 -10.86 -12.52
C GLY A 42 -7.94 -9.84 -11.53
N GLU A 43 -7.42 -9.80 -10.30
CA GLU A 43 -7.91 -8.92 -9.26
C GLU A 43 -7.23 -7.55 -9.29
N THR A 44 -7.94 -6.53 -8.84
CA THR A 44 -7.39 -5.17 -8.68
C THR A 44 -7.40 -4.79 -7.22
N SER A 45 -6.22 -4.53 -6.66
CA SER A 45 -6.06 -4.23 -5.24
C SER A 45 -5.21 -2.99 -5.04
N THR A 46 -5.56 -2.18 -4.05
CA THR A 46 -4.81 -0.99 -3.64
C THR A 46 -4.46 -1.14 -2.17
N HIS A 47 -3.18 -1.00 -1.84
CA HIS A 47 -2.70 -1.10 -0.47
C HIS A 47 -1.73 0.03 -0.14
N GLU A 48 -1.84 0.55 1.07
CA GLU A 48 -0.93 1.57 1.58
C GLU A 48 0.23 0.90 2.31
N CYS A 49 1.45 1.21 1.89
CA CYS A 49 2.68 0.71 2.48
C CYS A 49 3.26 1.68 3.52
N LYS A 50 3.64 1.12 4.66
CA LYS A 50 4.46 1.75 5.69
C LYS A 50 5.93 1.33 5.51
N PRO A 51 6.91 2.11 6.03
CA PRO A 51 8.35 1.86 5.84
C PRO A 51 8.84 0.47 6.29
N ASP A 52 8.07 -0.21 7.12
CA ASP A 52 8.27 -1.57 7.62
C ASP A 52 7.43 -2.64 6.87
N SER A 53 6.50 -2.24 6.00
CA SER A 53 5.60 -3.13 5.27
C SER A 53 6.31 -3.93 4.18
N THR A 54 6.01 -5.23 4.12
CA THR A 54 6.47 -6.13 3.06
C THR A 54 5.28 -6.60 2.25
N VAL A 55 5.39 -6.54 0.93
CA VAL A 55 4.31 -6.92 0.02
C VAL A 55 4.69 -8.16 -0.75
N GLU A 56 3.82 -9.17 -0.76
CA GLU A 56 3.94 -10.36 -1.58
C GLU A 56 2.70 -10.53 -2.46
N ILE A 57 2.90 -10.54 -3.77
CA ILE A 57 1.83 -10.65 -4.76
C ILE A 57 2.01 -12.00 -5.44
N THR A 58 1.06 -12.92 -5.25
CA THR A 58 1.09 -14.25 -5.86
C THR A 58 -0.12 -14.47 -6.75
N GLY A 59 0.11 -14.81 -8.02
CA GLY A 59 -0.98 -15.15 -8.93
C GLY A 59 -0.75 -14.70 -10.36
N ALA A 60 -1.83 -14.45 -11.10
CA ALA A 60 -1.73 -14.05 -12.50
C ALA A 60 -2.69 -12.94 -12.91
N SER A 61 -2.24 -12.06 -13.80
CA SER A 61 -3.03 -10.95 -14.33
C SER A 61 -3.60 -10.01 -13.26
N ASN A 62 -2.97 -9.92 -12.09
CA ASN A 62 -3.42 -9.03 -11.02
C ASN A 62 -2.92 -7.60 -11.26
N ASN A 63 -3.71 -6.61 -10.87
CA ASN A 63 -3.35 -5.20 -10.93
C ASN A 63 -3.25 -4.61 -9.53
N VAL A 64 -2.03 -4.47 -9.03
CA VAL A 64 -1.78 -4.03 -7.64
C VAL A 64 -1.20 -2.63 -7.63
N THR A 65 -1.78 -1.75 -6.82
CA THR A 65 -1.30 -0.39 -6.58
C THR A 65 -0.84 -0.25 -5.14
N LEU A 66 0.43 0.10 -4.97
CA LEU A 66 1.07 0.30 -3.67
C LEU A 66 1.43 1.78 -3.51
N THR A 67 0.77 2.44 -2.56
CA THR A 67 1.01 3.85 -2.19
C THR A 67 1.89 3.93 -0.96
N GLY A 68 2.61 5.04 -0.77
CA GLY A 68 3.53 5.19 0.36
C GLY A 68 4.90 4.53 0.15
N GLU A 69 5.53 4.11 1.26
CA GLU A 69 6.92 3.62 1.27
C GLU A 69 7.01 2.16 1.69
N CYS A 70 7.10 1.21 0.75
CA CYS A 70 7.25 -0.20 1.09
C CYS A 70 8.70 -0.57 1.43
N LYS A 71 8.89 -1.52 2.35
CA LYS A 71 10.21 -2.11 2.64
C LYS A 71 10.68 -3.01 1.50
N SER A 72 9.84 -3.94 1.06
CA SER A 72 10.13 -4.85 -0.05
C SER A 72 8.86 -5.23 -0.78
N VAL A 73 8.95 -5.40 -2.10
CA VAL A 73 7.84 -5.82 -2.95
C VAL A 73 8.28 -7.06 -3.71
N THR A 74 7.62 -8.18 -3.45
CA THR A 74 7.82 -9.46 -4.11
C THR A 74 6.63 -9.75 -5.02
N VAL A 75 6.89 -10.07 -6.28
CA VAL A 75 5.85 -10.40 -7.26
C VAL A 75 6.13 -11.78 -7.81
N ASN A 76 5.27 -12.74 -7.47
CA ASN A 76 5.32 -14.13 -7.87
C ASN A 76 4.18 -14.46 -8.85
N GLY A 77 4.52 -14.98 -10.03
CA GLY A 77 3.56 -15.51 -11.00
C GLY A 77 3.67 -14.87 -12.37
N SER A 78 2.55 -14.60 -13.05
CA SER A 78 2.60 -14.18 -14.46
C SER A 78 1.62 -13.09 -14.88
N SER A 79 2.06 -12.21 -15.77
CA SER A 79 1.24 -11.10 -16.32
C SER A 79 0.70 -10.14 -15.27
N ASN A 80 1.30 -10.08 -14.07
CA ASN A 80 0.88 -9.14 -13.05
C ASN A 80 1.36 -7.72 -13.39
N VAL A 81 0.54 -6.72 -13.07
CA VAL A 81 0.84 -5.30 -13.26
C VAL A 81 0.88 -4.63 -11.90
N VAL A 82 2.07 -4.25 -11.45
CA VAL A 82 2.30 -3.69 -10.11
C VAL A 82 2.78 -2.26 -10.23
N LYS A 83 2.11 -1.33 -9.56
CA LYS A 83 2.50 0.08 -9.46
C LYS A 83 2.95 0.35 -8.03
N VAL A 84 4.15 0.89 -7.89
CA VAL A 84 4.77 1.16 -6.59
C VAL A 84 5.15 2.62 -6.51
N GLU A 85 4.73 3.31 -5.45
CA GLU A 85 5.14 4.70 -5.26
C GLU A 85 6.61 4.77 -4.79
N ALA A 86 6.92 4.18 -3.64
CA ALA A 86 8.29 4.07 -3.15
C ALA A 86 8.60 2.70 -2.55
N THR A 87 9.80 2.19 -2.79
CA THR A 87 10.27 0.93 -2.21
C THR A 87 11.79 0.86 -2.07
N ARG A 88 12.31 -0.01 -1.20
CA ARG A 88 13.76 -0.34 -1.12
C ARG A 88 14.13 -1.50 -2.02
N VAL A 89 13.24 -2.48 -2.18
CA VAL A 89 13.52 -3.73 -2.90
C VAL A 89 12.33 -4.13 -3.75
N ILE A 90 12.60 -4.54 -4.97
CA ILE A 90 11.61 -5.07 -5.93
C ILE A 90 12.14 -6.41 -6.43
N ASP A 91 11.49 -7.50 -6.05
CA ASP A 91 11.81 -8.84 -6.50
C ASP A 91 10.65 -9.34 -7.38
N VAL A 92 10.95 -9.68 -8.63
CA VAL A 92 9.93 -10.16 -9.57
C VAL A 92 10.32 -11.55 -10.06
N THR A 93 9.46 -12.52 -9.78
CA THR A 93 9.65 -13.94 -10.12
C THR A 93 8.50 -14.43 -10.99
N GLY A 94 8.85 -15.08 -12.10
CA GLY A 94 7.89 -15.70 -13.03
C GLY A 94 7.98 -15.08 -14.43
N ALA A 95 6.84 -14.86 -15.10
CA ALA A 95 6.85 -14.49 -16.52
C ALA A 95 5.93 -13.31 -16.89
N SER A 96 6.39 -12.44 -17.79
CA SER A 96 5.62 -11.33 -18.37
C SER A 96 5.02 -10.34 -17.34
N ASN A 97 5.59 -10.24 -16.14
CA ASN A 97 5.12 -9.29 -15.13
C ASN A 97 5.61 -7.86 -15.47
N THR A 98 4.77 -6.85 -15.25
CA THR A 98 5.11 -5.45 -15.43
C THR A 98 5.10 -4.74 -14.07
N VAL A 99 6.26 -4.22 -13.65
CA VAL A 99 6.38 -3.47 -12.41
C VAL A 99 6.84 -2.04 -12.72
N THR A 100 6.07 -1.08 -12.23
CA THR A 100 6.35 0.34 -12.37
C THR A 100 6.60 0.93 -11.00
N TRP A 101 7.69 1.68 -10.82
CA TRP A 101 8.00 2.33 -9.55
C TRP A 101 8.29 3.82 -9.72
N LYS A 102 7.81 4.70 -8.84
CA LYS A 102 8.07 6.15 -8.97
C LYS A 102 9.42 6.56 -8.36
N ARG A 103 9.63 6.22 -7.10
CA ARG A 103 10.82 6.61 -6.32
C ARG A 103 11.36 5.42 -5.54
N GLY A 104 12.60 5.53 -5.07
CA GLY A 104 13.12 4.60 -4.08
C GLY A 104 12.93 5.15 -2.67
N HIS A 105 13.09 4.30 -1.67
CA HIS A 105 12.96 4.71 -0.28
C HIS A 105 14.02 5.77 0.10
N GLY A 106 13.56 6.93 0.57
CA GLY A 106 14.41 8.09 0.85
C GLY A 106 15.13 8.62 -0.41
N LYS A 107 16.47 8.63 -0.39
CA LYS A 107 17.33 9.13 -1.49
C LYS A 107 17.99 8.01 -2.30
N SER A 108 17.71 6.75 -1.98
CA SER A 108 18.35 5.58 -2.58
C SER A 108 17.47 4.97 -3.66
N LYS A 109 18.09 4.43 -4.72
CA LYS A 109 17.36 3.66 -5.74
C LYS A 109 16.96 2.29 -5.17
N PRO A 110 15.80 1.74 -5.57
CA PRO A 110 15.42 0.40 -5.16
C PRO A 110 16.37 -0.64 -5.76
N LYS A 111 16.64 -1.71 -5.00
CA LYS A 111 17.29 -2.90 -5.53
C LYS A 111 16.25 -3.69 -6.32
N VAL A 112 16.49 -3.89 -7.61
CA VAL A 112 15.57 -4.61 -8.50
C VAL A 112 16.16 -5.96 -8.87
N SER A 113 15.39 -7.03 -8.65
CA SER A 113 15.69 -8.40 -9.08
C SER A 113 14.63 -8.90 -10.05
N ARG A 114 15.08 -9.66 -11.05
CA ARG A 114 14.26 -10.16 -12.16
C ARG A 114 14.59 -11.62 -12.39
N THR A 115 13.66 -12.49 -12.01
CA THR A 115 13.78 -13.93 -12.13
C THR A 115 12.71 -14.45 -13.09
N GLY A 116 13.12 -15.20 -14.11
CA GLY A 116 12.23 -15.72 -15.16
C GLY A 116 12.26 -14.90 -16.46
N MET A 117 11.19 -14.91 -17.26
CA MET A 117 11.21 -14.45 -18.66
C MET A 117 10.17 -13.38 -18.96
N GLY A 118 10.55 -12.34 -19.70
CA GLY A 118 9.59 -11.31 -20.16
C GLY A 118 9.12 -10.32 -19.10
N ASN A 119 9.62 -10.40 -17.86
CA ASN A 119 9.32 -9.41 -16.83
C ASN A 119 9.86 -8.03 -17.24
N LYS A 120 9.10 -6.95 -17.04
CA LYS A 120 9.44 -5.56 -17.36
C LYS A 120 9.36 -4.71 -16.11
N ILE A 121 10.50 -4.19 -15.63
CA ILE A 121 10.52 -3.18 -14.57
C ILE A 121 10.90 -1.83 -15.15
N THR A 122 10.13 -0.79 -14.85
CA THR A 122 10.31 0.57 -15.37
C THR A 122 10.11 1.58 -14.25
N GLN A 123 10.90 2.66 -14.26
CA GLN A 123 10.68 3.78 -13.35
C GLN A 123 9.66 4.75 -13.97
N GLU A 124 8.60 5.08 -13.25
CA GLU A 124 7.69 6.19 -13.56
C GLU A 124 8.33 7.49 -13.10
N LYS A 125 8.40 8.48 -13.99
CA LYS A 125 9.19 9.69 -13.82
C LYS A 125 8.35 10.84 -13.29
#